data_AF-A0A822YYG1-F1
#
_entry.id   AF-A0A822YYG1-F1
#
_cell.length_a   1.000
_cell.length_b   1.000
_cell.length_c   1.000
_cell.angle_alpha   90.00
_cell.angle_beta   90.00
_cell.angle_gamma   90.00
#
_symmetry.space_group_name_H-M   'P 1'
#
loop_
_entity.id
_entity.type
_entity.pdbx_description
1 polymer ?
#
loop_
_entity_poly.entity_id
_entity_poly.type
_entity_poly.pdbx_seq_one_letter_code
_entity_poly.pdbx_strand_id
1 'polypeptide(L)' 'MGFLGWIFLVSIFLCFYASGSSSTDDFRQAFPIVEPDSGHTKLRLAREGLKAIERITTPIAAVANKFPP' A
#
# COMPACT_ATOMS: atom_id res chain seq x y z
N MET A 1 -7.38 42.52 2.91
CA MET A 1 -7.52 41.09 2.53
C MET A 1 -9.00 40.77 2.61
N GLY A 2 -9.69 40.67 1.46
CA GLY A 2 -11.16 40.61 1.41
C GLY A 2 -11.73 39.26 1.84
N PHE A 3 -13.02 39.25 2.19
CA PHE A 3 -13.80 38.06 2.61
C PHE A 3 -13.65 36.88 1.64
N LEU A 4 -13.61 37.13 0.32
CA LEU A 4 -13.35 36.10 -0.69
C LEU A 4 -11.97 35.44 -0.56
N GLY A 5 -10.94 36.20 -0.18
CA GLY A 5 -9.58 35.68 0.00
C GLY A 5 -9.49 34.72 1.19
N TRP A 6 -10.22 35.00 2.27
CA TRP A 6 -10.30 34.11 3.43
C TRP A 6 -11.00 32.79 3.08
N ILE A 7 -12.11 32.86 2.33
CA ILE A 7 -12.83 31.67 1.86
C ILE A 7 -11.94 30.81 0.96
N PHE A 8 -11.17 31.42 0.06
CA PHE A 8 -10.22 30.70 -0.79
C PHE A 8 -9.15 29.98 0.02
N LEU A 9 -8.57 30.65 1.03
CA LEU A 9 -7.57 30.05 1.91
C LEU A 9 -8.15 28.88 2.71
N VAL A 10 -9.34 29.04 3.28
CA VAL A 10 -10.03 27.97 4.03
C VAL A 10 -10.36 26.80 3.10
N SER A 11 -10.82 27.06 1.87
CA SER A 11 -11.10 26.00 0.89
C SER A 11 -9.85 25.23 0.51
N ILE A 12 -8.71 25.90 0.26
CA ILE A 12 -7.45 25.22 -0.05
C ILE A 12 -7.00 24.36 1.12
N PHE A 13 -7.07 24.89 2.35
CA PHE A 13 -6.71 24.16 3.55
C PHE A 13 -7.59 22.92 3.74
N LEU A 14 -8.91 23.06 3.55
CA LEU A 14 -9.87 21.97 3.66
C LEU A 14 -9.65 20.89 2.60
N CYS A 15 -9.37 21.27 1.34
CA CYS A 15 -9.04 20.31 0.29
C CYS A 15 -7.75 19.54 0.60
N PHE A 16 -6.73 20.18 1.17
CA PHE A 16 -5.48 19.53 1.56
C PHE A 16 -5.70 18.51 2.70
N TYR A 17 -6.56 18.85 3.66
CA TYR A 17 -6.98 17.93 4.73
C TYR A 17 -7.80 16.75 4.20
N ALA A 18 -8.66 16.98 3.21
CA ALA A 18 -9.50 15.92 2.62
C ALA A 18 -8.71 14.99 1.69
N SER A 19 -7.65 15.47 1.02
CA SER A 19 -6.78 14.66 0.16
C SER A 19 -5.81 13.75 0.91
N GLY A 20 -5.79 13.78 2.25
CA GLY A 20 -4.96 12.92 3.07
C GLY A 20 -5.57 11.55 3.32
N SER A 21 -5.59 10.68 2.30
CA SER A 21 -5.41 9.21 2.44
C SER A 21 -5.98 8.47 1.23
N SER A 22 -5.10 8.07 0.31
CA SER A 22 -5.31 6.85 -0.48
C SER A 22 -4.00 6.06 -0.49
N SER A 23 -3.78 5.28 0.57
CA SER A 23 -2.65 4.35 0.71
C SER A 23 -2.75 3.12 -0.21
N THR A 24 -3.45 3.24 -1.34
CA THR A 24 -3.77 2.11 -2.23
C THR A 24 -2.76 1.95 -3.37
N ASP A 25 -1.81 2.87 -3.53
CA ASP A 25 -0.74 2.73 -4.55
C ASP A 25 0.31 1.66 -4.20
N ASP A 26 0.44 1.27 -2.91
CA ASP A 26 1.43 0.26 -2.47
C ASP A 26 1.17 -1.14 -3.08
N PHE A 27 -0.07 -1.47 -3.44
CA PHE A 27 -0.43 -2.79 -3.97
C PHE A 27 -0.16 -2.97 -5.47
N ARG A 28 0.20 -1.89 -6.19
CA ARG A 28 0.51 -1.97 -7.62
C ARG A 28 1.92 -2.48 -7.89
N GLN A 29 2.78 -2.48 -6.88
CA GLN A 29 4.13 -2.99 -6.95
C GLN A 29 4.18 -4.42 -6.39
N ALA A 30 4.94 -5.30 -7.06
CA ALA A 30 5.20 -6.62 -6.52
C ALA A 30 6.08 -6.53 -5.26
N PHE A 31 5.66 -7.21 -4.19
CA PHE A 31 6.42 -7.36 -2.96
C PHE A 31 6.65 -8.84 -2.67
N PRO A 32 7.86 -9.22 -2.21
CA PRO A 32 8.09 -10.60 -1.79
C PRO A 32 7.29 -10.88 -0.52
N ILE A 33 6.67 -12.07 -0.45
CA ILE A 33 6.04 -12.60 0.78
C ILE A 33 6.99 -13.59 1.45
N VAL A 34 7.72 -14.34 0.63
CA VAL A 34 8.76 -15.28 1.04
C VAL A 34 10.05 -14.97 0.28
N GLU A 35 11.18 -15.06 0.98
CA GLU A 35 12.52 -14.87 0.43
C GLU A 35 13.38 -16.09 0.73
N PRO A 36 14.34 -16.43 -0.15
CA PRO A 36 15.35 -17.41 0.19
C PRO A 36 16.21 -16.87 1.35
N ASP A 37 16.42 -17.68 2.38
CA ASP A 37 17.36 -17.35 3.44
C ASP A 37 18.78 -17.61 2.93
N SER A 38 19.59 -16.57 2.74
CA SER A 38 20.95 -16.71 2.19
C SER A 38 21.88 -17.57 3.04
N GLY A 39 21.54 -17.82 4.32
CA GLY A 39 22.30 -18.69 5.21
C GLY A 39 21.89 -20.16 5.22
N HIS A 40 20.73 -20.51 4.65
CA HIS A 40 20.09 -21.81 4.86
C HIS A 40 19.20 -22.25 3.67
N THR A 41 18.90 -23.54 3.53
CA THR A 41 17.89 -24.06 2.56
C THR A 41 16.44 -23.75 2.99
N LYS A 42 16.21 -22.68 3.77
CA LYS A 42 14.91 -22.32 4.33
C LYS A 42 14.38 -21.05 3.67
N LEU A 43 13.06 -20.90 3.66
CA LEU A 43 12.41 -19.67 3.27
C LEU A 43 12.17 -18.80 4.50
N ARG A 44 12.42 -17.50 4.38
CA ARG A 44 12.09 -16.50 5.38
C ARG A 44 10.85 -15.73 4.93
N LEU A 45 9.95 -15.40 5.85
CA LEU A 45 8.85 -14.49 5.57
C LEU A 45 9.37 -13.06 5.47
N ALA A 46 9.06 -12.36 4.38
CA ALA A 46 9.33 -10.95 4.23
C ALA A 46 8.32 -10.14 5.06
N ARG A 47 8.80 -9.24 5.91
CA ARG A 47 7.93 -8.46 6.82
C ARG A 47 7.08 -7.45 6.07
N GLU A 48 7.64 -6.89 5.01
CA GLU A 48 7.04 -5.87 4.16
C GLU A 48 5.79 -6.43 3.48
N GLY A 49 5.90 -7.60 2.84
CA GLY A 49 4.76 -8.26 2.18
C GLY A 49 3.68 -8.69 3.16
N LEU A 50 4.06 -9.15 4.36
CA LEU A 50 3.08 -9.53 5.39
C LEU A 50 2.26 -8.33 5.88
N LYS A 51 2.91 -7.19 6.15
CA LYS A 51 2.22 -5.96 6.55
C LYS A 51 1.29 -5.43 5.46
N ALA A 52 1.65 -5.61 4.20
CA ALA A 52 0.78 -5.24 3.08
C ALA A 52 -0.49 -6.11 3.08
N ILE A 53 -0.36 -7.43 3.24
CA ILE A 53 -1.50 -8.35 3.33
C ILE A 53 -2.38 -8.06 4.55
N GLU A 54 -1.77 -7.76 5.70
CA GLU A 54 -2.49 -7.43 6.94
C GLU A 54 -3.40 -6.19 6.81
N ARG A 55 -3.04 -5.25 5.93
CA ARG A 55 -3.85 -4.06 5.64
C ARG A 55 -5.07 -4.32 4.75
N ILE A 56 -5.16 -5.49 4.12
CA ILE A 56 -6.28 -5.83 3.22
C ILE A 56 -7.49 -6.22 4.07
N THR A 57 -8.56 -5.44 3.97
CA THR A 57 -9.83 -5.69 4.68
C THR A 57 -10.89 -6.33 3.79
N THR A 58 -10.61 -6.47 2.49
CA THR A 58 -11.49 -7.10 1.52
C THR A 58 -11.20 -8.61 1.39
N PRO A 59 -12.13 -9.42 0.85
CA PRO A 59 -11.89 -10.84 0.60
C PRO A 59 -10.70 -11.06 -0.35
N ILE A 60 -9.87 -12.08 -0.05
CA ILE A 60 -8.65 -12.39 -0.79
C ILE A 60 -8.88 -13.63 -1.67
N ALA A 61 -8.47 -13.55 -2.94
CA ALA A 61 -8.36 -14.70 -3.84
C ALA A 61 -6.87 -14.98 -4.14
N ALA A 62 -6.45 -16.24 -4.06
CA ALA A 62 -5.08 -16.66 -4.32
C ALA A 62 -4.98 -17.43 -5.65
N VAL A 63 -4.00 -17.07 -6.47
CA VAL A 63 -3.71 -17.72 -7.76
C VAL A 63 -2.24 -18.11 -7.79
N ALA A 64 -1.96 -19.35 -8.17
CA ALA A 64 -0.61 -19.84 -8.38
C ALA A 64 -0.43 -20.24 -9.85
N ASN A 65 0.71 -19.84 -10.43
CA ASN A 65 1.10 -20.30 -11.75
C ASN A 65 2.23 -21.32 -11.61
N LYS A 66 2.06 -22.50 -12.22
CA LYS A 66 3.11 -23.51 -12.29
C LYS A 66 3.76 -23.43 -13.66
N PHE A 67 5.03 -23.05 -13.69
CA PHE A 67 5.79 -23.12 -14.94
C PHE A 67 6.01 -24.59 -15.35
N PRO A 68 5.84 -24.93 -16.64
CA PRO A 68 6.21 -26.24 -17.15
C PRO A 68 7.73 -26.45 -17.02
N PRO A 69 8.18 -27.71 -16.88
CA PRO A 69 9.60 -28.05 -16.74
C PRO A 69 10.41 -27.69 -17.97
#